data_AF-A0A3D3BTY1-F1
#
_entry.id   AF-A0A3D3BTY1-F1
#
_cell.length_a   1.000
_cell.length_b   1.000
_cell.length_c   1.000
_cell.angle_alpha   90.00
_cell.angle_beta   90.00
_cell.angle_gamma   90.00
#
_symmetry.space_group_name_H-M   'P 1'
#
loop_
_entity.id
_entity.type
_entity.pdbx_description
1 polymer ?
#
loop_
_entity_poly.entity_id
_entity_poly.type
_entity_poly.pdbx_seq_one_letter_code
_entity_poly.pdbx_strand_id
1 'polypeptide(L)'
;SISLWAAVPHYVGQPPCPKATLALVRKIEDVLDIPVPLGDLVEDTRAWEVGVDELAEDDEEVADYVRQLEQARDTTDLPEASGEAIAREFERYLKRRNAD
;
A
#
# COMPACT_ATOMS: atom_id res chain seq x y z
N SER A 1 9.53 22.14 -2.14
CA SER A 1 9.91 20.77 -1.72
C SER A 1 8.64 19.98 -1.45
N ILE A 2 8.70 18.66 -1.58
CA ILE A 2 7.61 17.74 -1.21
C ILE A 2 8.11 16.80 -0.11
N SER A 3 7.24 16.41 0.80
CA SER A 3 7.48 15.33 1.76
C SER A 3 6.40 14.27 1.61
N LEU A 4 6.79 13.01 1.71
CA LEU A 4 5.92 11.85 1.62
C LEU A 4 6.07 11.04 2.91
N TRP A 5 4.96 10.55 3.43
CA TRP A 5 4.89 9.77 4.66
C TRP A 5 4.00 8.55 4.44
N ALA A 6 4.37 7.43 5.02
CA ALA A 6 3.55 6.23 5.05
C ALA A 6 3.23 5.90 6.50
N ALA A 7 1.95 5.72 6.81
CA ALA A 7 1.51 5.24 8.11
C ALA A 7 1.80 3.74 8.19
N VAL A 8 2.51 3.32 9.24
CA VAL A 8 2.76 1.91 9.54
C VAL A 8 2.10 1.60 10.88
N PRO A 9 1.16 0.65 10.94
CA PRO A 9 0.55 0.30 12.21
C PRO A 9 1.60 -0.34 13.13
N HIS A 10 1.54 0.00 14.41
CA HIS A 10 2.56 -0.38 15.40
C HIS A 10 2.53 -1.87 15.78
N TYR A 11 1.39 -2.55 15.56
CA TYR A 11 1.24 -3.99 15.75
C TYR A 11 1.93 -4.79 14.65
N VAL A 12 2.27 -4.12 13.54
CA VAL A 12 2.95 -4.75 12.42
C VAL A 12 4.45 -4.70 12.67
N GLY A 13 5.12 -5.85 12.51
CA GLY A 13 6.46 -6.14 13.01
C GLY A 13 7.53 -5.06 12.81
N GLN A 14 8.62 -5.19 13.59
CA GLN A 14 9.76 -4.28 13.48
C GLN A 14 10.31 -4.24 12.04
N PRO A 15 10.93 -3.12 11.62
CA PRO A 15 11.43 -2.92 10.26
C PRO A 15 12.23 -4.11 9.71
N PRO A 16 12.14 -4.40 8.40
CA PRO A 16 11.56 -3.55 7.33
C PRO A 16 10.05 -3.73 7.09
N CYS A 17 9.40 -2.68 6.57
CA CYS A 17 8.00 -2.69 6.12
C CYS A 17 7.92 -2.50 4.59
N PRO A 18 7.94 -3.59 3.79
CA PRO A 18 7.96 -3.50 2.33
C PRO A 18 6.70 -2.82 1.76
N LYS A 19 5.54 -3.00 2.39
CA LYS A 19 4.29 -2.32 2.01
C LYS A 19 4.41 -0.79 2.06
N ALA A 20 5.00 -0.26 3.13
CA ALA A 20 5.22 1.18 3.26
C ALA A 20 6.21 1.69 2.22
N THR A 21 7.30 0.96 1.99
CA THR A 21 8.29 1.28 0.94
C THR A 21 7.62 1.30 -0.44
N LEU A 22 6.84 0.27 -0.79
CA LEU A 22 6.14 0.19 -2.06
C LEU A 22 5.16 1.35 -2.26
N ALA A 23 4.41 1.72 -1.21
CA ALA A 23 3.48 2.84 -1.25
C ALA A 23 4.20 4.17 -1.52
N LEU A 24 5.35 4.41 -0.86
CA LEU A 24 6.15 5.61 -1.08
C LEU A 24 6.75 5.64 -2.49
N VAL A 25 7.30 4.52 -2.97
CA VAL A 25 7.86 4.44 -4.33
C VAL A 25 6.79 4.72 -5.38
N ARG A 26 5.60 4.10 -5.27
CA ARG A 26 4.47 4.38 -6.17
C ARG A 26 4.07 5.87 -6.15
N LYS A 27 4.09 6.50 -4.97
CA LYS A 27 3.78 7.92 -4.87
C LYS A 27 4.87 8.81 -5.49
N ILE A 28 6.13 8.38 -5.44
CA ILE A 28 7.24 9.04 -6.13
C ILE A 28 7.08 8.89 -7.65
N GLU A 29 6.72 7.70 -8.15
CA GLU A 29 6.42 7.50 -9.58
C GLU A 29 5.31 8.46 -10.05
N ASP A 30 4.24 8.62 -9.26
CA ASP A 30 3.14 9.54 -9.56
C ASP A 30 3.59 11.00 -9.60
N VAL A 31 4.50 11.42 -8.71
CA VAL A 31 4.96 12.80 -8.61
C VAL A 31 5.99 13.15 -9.68
N LEU A 32 6.87 12.20 -10.02
CA LEU A 32 7.95 12.42 -10.97
C LEU A 32 7.59 12.01 -12.39
N ASP A 33 6.50 11.28 -12.57
CA ASP A 33 6.09 10.64 -13.83
C ASP A 33 7.18 9.74 -14.44
N ILE A 34 7.93 9.07 -13.57
CA ILE A 34 9.06 8.19 -13.95
C ILE A 34 8.82 6.81 -13.34
N PRO A 35 8.83 5.73 -14.14
CA PRO A 35 8.76 4.38 -13.61
C PRO A 35 10.02 4.02 -12.82
N VAL A 36 9.85 3.37 -11.68
CA VAL A 36 10.94 2.89 -10.82
C VAL A 36 10.97 1.36 -10.85
N PRO A 37 12.11 0.73 -11.19
CA PRO A 37 12.24 -0.72 -11.12
C PRO A 37 12.01 -1.20 -9.67
N LEU A 38 10.98 -2.03 -9.47
CA LEU A 38 10.61 -2.48 -8.14
C LEU A 38 11.35 -3.73 -7.68
N GLY A 39 11.97 -4.48 -8.60
CA GLY A 39 12.56 -5.79 -8.28
C GLY A 39 11.53 -6.69 -7.57
N ASP A 40 11.96 -7.34 -6.49
CA ASP A 40 11.13 -8.26 -5.69
C ASP A 40 10.20 -7.53 -4.70
N LEU A 41 10.20 -6.18 -4.66
CA LEU A 41 9.46 -5.41 -3.64
C LEU A 41 7.95 -5.68 -3.65
N VAL A 42 7.38 -6.01 -4.81
CA VAL A 42 5.94 -6.32 -4.93
C VAL A 42 5.66 -7.68 -4.31
N GLU A 43 6.50 -8.67 -4.60
CA GLU A 43 6.45 -10.01 -4.04
C GLU A 43 6.68 -9.99 -2.52
N ASP A 44 7.70 -9.25 -2.06
CA ASP A 44 8.00 -9.03 -0.64
C ASP A 44 6.82 -8.38 0.09
N THR A 45 6.15 -7.42 -0.55
CA THR A 45 4.95 -6.79 0.01
C THR A 45 3.83 -7.80 0.19
N ARG A 46 3.58 -8.66 -0.80
CA ARG A 46 2.54 -9.70 -0.70
C ARG A 46 2.86 -10.73 0.39
N ALA A 47 4.10 -11.21 0.42
CA ALA A 47 4.53 -12.18 1.43
C ALA A 47 4.42 -11.59 2.85
N TRP A 48 4.80 -10.32 3.00
CA TRP A 48 4.64 -9.59 4.25
C TRP A 48 3.18 -9.41 4.63
N GLU A 49 2.29 -9.04 3.69
CA GLU A 49 0.85 -8.86 3.98
C GLU A 49 0.23 -10.14 4.55
N VAL A 50 0.52 -11.29 3.94
CA VAL A 50 0.05 -12.59 4.45
C VAL A 50 0.50 -12.83 5.89
N GLY A 51 1.79 -12.62 6.20
CA GLY A 51 2.29 -12.83 7.56
C GLY A 51 1.73 -11.85 8.60
N VAL A 52 1.34 -10.65 8.16
CA VAL A 52 0.71 -9.64 9.02
C VAL A 52 -0.76 -9.97 9.28
N ASP A 53 -1.47 -10.42 8.26
CA ASP A 53 -2.87 -10.84 8.38
C ASP A 53 -2.97 -12.07 9.30
N GLU A 54 -2.08 -13.05 9.16
CA GLU A 54 -1.99 -14.22 10.06
C GLU A 54 -1.75 -13.78 11.52
N LEU A 55 -0.81 -12.86 11.75
CA LEU A 55 -0.52 -12.36 13.10
C LEU A 55 -1.71 -11.58 13.71
N ALA A 56 -2.42 -10.81 12.89
CA ALA A 56 -3.58 -10.04 13.31
C ALA A 56 -4.78 -10.92 13.63
N GLU A 57 -4.93 -12.08 12.97
CA GLU A 57 -5.96 -13.07 13.27
C GLU A 57 -5.74 -13.77 14.62
N ASP A 58 -4.48 -13.99 15.01
CA ASP A 58 -4.11 -14.66 16.27
C ASP A 58 -4.26 -13.75 17.52
N ASP A 59 -4.45 -12.44 17.35
CA ASP A 59 -4.57 -11.45 18.42
C ASP A 59 -5.93 -10.72 18.35
N GLU A 60 -6.85 -11.07 19.27
CA GLU A 60 -8.22 -10.50 19.31
C GLU A 60 -8.22 -8.96 19.46
N GLU A 61 -7.25 -8.37 20.17
CA GLU A 61 -7.16 -6.93 20.37
C GLU A 61 -6.75 -6.23 19.06
N VAL A 62 -5.78 -6.81 18.34
CA VAL A 62 -5.37 -6.34 17.02
C VAL A 62 -6.50 -6.49 16.02
N ALA A 63 -7.21 -7.62 16.03
CA ALA A 63 -8.34 -7.86 15.14
C ALA A 63 -9.47 -6.84 15.35
N ASP A 64 -9.81 -6.52 16.60
CA ASP A 64 -10.79 -5.46 16.92
C ASP A 64 -10.33 -4.08 16.45
N TYR A 65 -9.04 -3.77 16.62
CA TYR A 65 -8.47 -2.51 16.17
C TYR A 65 -8.48 -2.37 14.64
N VAL A 66 -8.12 -3.42 13.91
CA VAL A 66 -8.19 -3.47 12.43
C VAL A 66 -9.63 -3.25 11.96
N ARG A 67 -10.61 -3.93 12.56
CA ARG A 67 -12.03 -3.74 12.22
C ARG A 67 -12.49 -2.29 12.37
N GLN A 68 -12.05 -1.61 13.44
CA GLN A 68 -12.39 -0.19 13.66
C GLN A 68 -11.76 0.71 12.58
N LEU A 69 -10.51 0.44 12.18
CA LEU A 69 -9.84 1.18 11.10
C LEU A 69 -10.55 0.99 9.76
N GLU A 70 -10.96 -0.23 9.43
CA GLU A 70 -11.67 -0.53 8.19
C GLU A 70 -13.04 0.14 8.12
N GLN A 71 -13.83 0.08 9.20
CA GLN A 71 -15.12 0.76 9.28
C GLN A 71 -14.99 2.28 9.07
N ALA A 72 -13.93 2.89 9.63
CA ALA A 72 -13.65 4.30 9.41
C ALA A 72 -13.29 4.62 7.95
N ARG A 73 -12.55 3.72 7.27
CA ARG A 73 -12.18 3.88 5.85
C ARG A 73 -13.38 3.73 4.92
N ASP A 74 -14.18 2.69 5.11
CA ASP A 74 -15.35 2.39 4.25
C ASP A 74 -16.40 3.50 4.27
N THR A 75 -16.48 4.26 5.37
CA THR A 75 -17.38 5.42 5.46
C THR A 75 -16.89 6.62 4.62
N THR A 76 -15.61 6.61 4.22
CA THR A 76 -14.94 7.71 3.50
C THR A 76 -14.78 7.44 2.01
N ASP A 77 -14.74 6.18 1.59
CA ASP A 77 -14.54 5.80 0.18
C ASP A 77 -15.84 5.88 -0.62
N LEU A 78 -16.00 6.96 -1.39
CA LEU A 78 -17.07 7.14 -2.38
C LEU A 78 -16.77 6.34 -3.67
N PRO A 79 -17.78 5.87 -4.41
CA PRO A 79 -17.60 5.11 -5.65
C PRO A 79 -16.67 5.79 -6.66
N GLU A 80 -16.74 7.12 -6.77
CA GLU A 80 -15.91 7.92 -7.67
C GLU A 80 -14.41 7.85 -7.33
N ALA A 81 -14.05 7.77 -6.04
CA ALA A 81 -12.65 7.67 -5.59
C ALA A 81 -12.00 6.33 -6.00
N SER A 82 -12.79 5.25 -5.98
CA SER A 82 -12.33 3.92 -6.44
C SER A 82 -12.02 3.89 -7.94
N GLY A 83 -12.82 4.57 -8.77
CA GLY A 83 -12.62 4.63 -10.22
C GLY A 83 -11.32 5.33 -10.60
N GLU A 84 -11.03 6.46 -9.97
CA GLU A 84 -9.75 7.16 -10.18
C GLU A 84 -8.55 6.35 -9.66
N ALA A 85 -8.70 5.65 -8.54
CA ALA A 85 -7.64 4.81 -8.00
C ALA A 85 -7.28 3.67 -8.97
N ILE A 86 -8.29 3.02 -9.55
CA ILE A 86 -8.11 1.98 -10.57
C ILE A 86 -7.46 2.55 -11.83
N ALA A 87 -7.92 3.73 -12.31
CA ALA A 87 -7.33 4.38 -13.49
C ALA A 87 -5.84 4.69 -13.29
N ARG A 88 -5.45 5.23 -12.12
CA ARG A 88 -4.05 5.50 -11.78
C ARG A 88 -3.18 4.26 -11.78
N GLU A 89 -3.65 3.15 -11.21
CA GLU A 89 -2.91 1.88 -11.24
C GLU A 89 -2.76 1.33 -12.66
N PHE A 90 -3.80 1.47 -13.49
CA PHE A 90 -3.74 1.06 -14.90
C PHE A 90 -2.73 1.90 -15.70
N GLU A 91 -2.72 3.23 -15.50
CA GLU A 91 -1.75 4.12 -16.12
C GLU A 91 -0.30 3.79 -15.72
N ARG A 92 -0.03 3.51 -14.43
CA ARG A 92 1.29 3.06 -13.99
C ARG A 92 1.71 1.77 -14.68
N TYR A 93 0.80 0.79 -14.75
CA TYR A 93 1.07 -0.49 -15.41
C TYR A 93 1.45 -0.28 -16.89
N LEU A 94 0.71 0.56 -17.61
CA LEU A 94 1.01 0.89 -19.01
C LEU A 94 2.34 1.62 -19.19
N LYS A 95 2.66 2.57 -18.30
CA LYS A 95 3.94 3.32 -18.34
C LYS A 95 5.14 2.39 -18.18
N ARG A 96 5.07 1.41 -17.27
CA ARG A 96 6.14 0.42 -17.09
C ARG A 96 6.32 -0.47 -18.32
N ARG A 97 5.22 -0.97 -18.89
CA ARG A 97 5.28 -1.80 -20.11
C ARG A 97 5.90 -1.08 -21.32
N ASN A 98 5.75 0.24 -21.41
CA ASN A 98 6.35 1.03 -22.48
C ASN A 98 7.82 1.41 -22.22
N ALA A 99 8.30 1.26 -20.99
CA ALA A 99 9.68 1.54 -20.60
C ALA A 99 10.59 0.29 -20.68
N ASP A 100 9.99 -0.90 -20.81
CA ASP A 100 10.62 -2.20 -21.10
C ASP A 100 10.73 -2.44 -22.62
#